data_AF-A0A1Q6G0B2-F1
#
_entry.id   AF-A0A1Q6G0B2-F1
#
_cell.length_a   1.000
_cell.length_b   1.000
_cell.length_c   1.000
_cell.angle_alpha   90.00
_cell.angle_beta   90.00
_cell.angle_gamma   90.00
#
_symmetry.space_group_name_H-M   'P 1'
#
loop_
_entity.id
_entity.type
_entity.pdbx_description
1 polymer ?
#
loop_
_entity_poly.entity_id
_entity_poly.type
_entity_poly.pdbx_seq_one_letter_code
_entity_poly.pdbx_strand_id
1 'polypeptide(L)'
;MLAAAASGAVSCGGRVGKGDGKGSGSSDAGSQDGIVSAVFSLSYEAPEDVLKIADIAVEYTDAHGTVHNESLVSGTWNLKTVADEFPATVIFRPVFTLREGAVDGDGTLRLDRGGYSVKITMTDAAGNEKVYAGGSPGESLAVKADKVSAWIDRQNTRPAHSYTVDASGNVNASTSSSEGGE
;
A
#
# COMPACT_ATOMS: atom_id res chain seq x y z
N MET A 1 -58.52 10.14 -25.03
CA MET A 1 -58.88 8.70 -24.99
C MET A 1 -57.95 8.06 -23.99
N LEU A 2 -58.45 7.77 -22.78
CA LEU A 2 -58.92 6.44 -22.32
C LEU A 2 -57.78 5.41 -22.31
N ALA A 3 -57.47 4.66 -21.25
CA ALA A 3 -58.21 4.41 -20.01
C ALA A 3 -57.26 3.88 -18.90
N ALA A 4 -57.72 4.06 -17.67
CA ALA A 4 -57.22 3.47 -16.44
C ALA A 4 -57.55 1.97 -16.32
N ALA A 5 -56.87 1.26 -15.42
CA ALA A 5 -57.51 0.23 -14.61
C ALA A 5 -56.75 0.04 -13.30
N ALA A 6 -57.36 0.54 -12.23
CA ALA A 6 -57.11 0.10 -10.86
C ALA A 6 -57.90 -1.20 -10.61
N SER A 7 -57.35 -2.07 -9.77
CA SER A 7 -58.07 -3.11 -9.02
C SER A 7 -57.21 -3.32 -7.77
N GLY A 8 -57.67 -3.05 -6.56
CA GLY A 8 -58.95 -3.44 -5.99
C GLY A 8 -58.64 -4.52 -4.96
N ALA A 9 -58.68 -4.14 -3.69
CA ALA A 9 -58.34 -4.95 -2.53
C ALA A 9 -59.33 -6.11 -2.28
N VAL A 10 -58.99 -6.97 -1.31
CA VAL A 10 -59.80 -7.34 -0.13
C VAL A 10 -59.65 -8.83 0.26
N SER A 11 -59.07 -9.02 1.46
CA SER A 11 -59.56 -9.92 2.53
C SER A 11 -59.07 -11.37 2.71
N CYS A 12 -59.12 -11.70 4.00
CA CYS A 12 -59.34 -12.99 4.65
C CYS A 12 -58.10 -13.69 5.23
N GLY A 13 -57.97 -13.55 6.55
CA GLY A 13 -58.14 -14.71 7.41
C GLY A 13 -56.86 -15.42 7.80
N GLY A 14 -56.39 -15.12 9.01
CA GLY A 14 -55.48 -16.00 9.72
C GLY A 14 -56.06 -17.40 9.89
N ARG A 15 -55.24 -18.41 9.62
CA ARG A 15 -55.41 -19.77 10.14
C ARG A 15 -54.10 -20.20 10.77
N VAL A 16 -54.16 -20.42 12.08
CA VAL A 16 -53.19 -21.21 12.83
C VAL A 16 -53.37 -22.67 12.40
N GLY A 17 -52.34 -23.23 11.78
CA GLY A 17 -52.28 -24.63 11.37
C GLY A 17 -50.89 -25.19 11.68
N LYS A 18 -50.82 -25.99 12.75
CA LYS A 18 -49.68 -26.82 13.14
C LYS A 18 -49.59 -27.99 12.16
N GLY A 19 -48.43 -28.18 11.54
CA GLY A 19 -48.17 -29.29 10.62
C GLY A 19 -46.69 -29.41 10.27
N ASP A 20 -46.14 -30.56 10.63
CA ASP A 20 -44.73 -30.94 10.58
C ASP A 20 -44.12 -31.03 9.17
N GLY A 21 -42.84 -30.66 9.08
CA GLY A 21 -41.85 -31.31 8.20
C GLY A 21 -41.85 -30.97 6.72
N LYS A 22 -40.91 -30.11 6.31
CA LYS A 22 -39.84 -30.46 5.35
C LYS A 22 -38.91 -29.27 5.15
N GLY A 23 -37.61 -29.53 5.27
CA GLY A 23 -36.57 -28.55 5.03
C GLY A 23 -36.61 -28.00 3.61
N SER A 24 -36.39 -26.70 3.52
CA SER A 24 -35.58 -26.11 2.47
C SER A 24 -34.85 -24.96 3.14
N GLY A 25 -33.68 -25.28 3.70
CA GLY A 25 -32.68 -24.27 3.96
C GLY A 25 -32.36 -23.64 2.61
N SER A 26 -32.82 -22.41 2.39
CA SER A 26 -32.27 -21.55 1.36
C SER A 26 -31.22 -20.70 2.04
N SER A 27 -30.08 -21.31 2.29
CA SER A 27 -28.82 -20.62 2.48
C SER A 27 -28.41 -20.09 1.12
N ASP A 28 -28.81 -18.86 0.79
CA ASP A 28 -28.08 -18.08 -0.21
C ASP A 28 -28.49 -16.60 -0.17
N ALA A 29 -27.77 -15.84 0.64
CA ALA A 29 -27.29 -14.53 0.26
C ALA A 29 -25.80 -14.57 0.60
N GLY A 30 -25.00 -14.91 -0.42
CA GLY A 30 -23.58 -15.19 -0.30
C GLY A 30 -22.84 -14.13 0.50
N SER A 31 -21.97 -14.59 1.39
CA SER A 31 -20.94 -13.75 1.99
C SER A 31 -20.03 -13.27 0.87
N GLN A 32 -20.34 -12.09 0.34
CA GLN A 32 -19.46 -11.28 -0.50
C GLN A 32 -18.59 -10.37 0.38
N ASP A 33 -18.14 -10.85 1.54
CA ASP A 33 -17.37 -10.05 2.51
C ASP A 33 -15.88 -9.89 2.14
N GLY A 34 -15.50 -10.31 0.92
CA GLY A 34 -14.13 -10.17 0.43
C GLY A 34 -13.89 -8.81 -0.22
N ILE A 35 -12.65 -8.32 -0.11
CA ILE A 35 -12.22 -7.18 -0.93
C ILE A 35 -12.11 -7.60 -2.40
N VAL A 36 -12.50 -6.71 -3.30
CA VAL A 36 -12.45 -6.93 -4.76
C VAL A 36 -11.44 -6.03 -5.45
N SER A 37 -10.99 -4.97 -4.78
CA SER A 37 -9.86 -4.18 -5.25
C SER A 37 -9.14 -3.45 -4.10
N ALA A 38 -7.87 -3.12 -4.32
CA ALA A 38 -7.09 -2.29 -3.41
C ALA A 38 -6.19 -1.34 -4.20
N VAL A 39 -6.27 -0.05 -3.90
CA VAL A 39 -5.39 0.99 -4.46
C VAL A 39 -4.29 1.31 -3.47
N PHE A 40 -3.05 0.98 -3.83
CA PHE A 40 -1.87 1.33 -3.08
C PHE A 40 -1.35 2.68 -3.57
N SER A 41 -1.20 3.65 -2.68
CA SER A 41 -0.59 4.95 -2.93
C SER A 41 0.60 5.13 -1.99
N LEU A 42 1.82 5.18 -2.53
CA LEU A 42 3.05 5.30 -1.77
C LEU A 42 3.78 6.58 -2.18
N SER A 43 4.45 7.20 -1.23
CA SER A 43 5.32 8.36 -1.47
C SER A 43 6.59 8.23 -0.67
N TYR A 44 7.72 8.59 -1.27
CA TYR A 44 9.01 8.71 -0.59
C TYR A 44 9.59 10.09 -0.88
N GLU A 45 10.02 10.78 0.17
CA GLU A 45 10.56 12.13 0.10
C GLU A 45 12.06 12.11 0.44
N ALA A 46 12.88 12.60 -0.49
CA ALA A 46 14.31 12.75 -0.31
C ALA A 46 14.68 14.23 -0.10
N PRO A 47 15.34 14.58 1.02
CA PRO A 47 15.81 15.93 1.28
C PRO A 47 16.81 16.40 0.24
N GLU A 48 16.78 17.70 -0.09
CA GLU A 48 17.66 18.30 -1.10
C GLU A 48 19.15 18.07 -0.82
N ASP A 49 19.55 18.13 0.45
CA ASP A 49 20.94 17.90 0.86
C ASP A 49 21.40 16.48 0.55
N VAL A 50 20.51 15.49 0.59
CA VAL A 50 20.83 14.12 0.17
C VAL A 50 20.90 14.03 -1.35
N LEU A 51 20.00 14.71 -2.07
CA LEU A 51 20.03 14.75 -3.53
C LEU A 51 21.24 15.47 -4.12
N LYS A 52 21.93 16.31 -3.34
CA LYS A 52 23.22 16.88 -3.73
C LYS A 52 24.33 15.83 -3.68
N ILE A 53 24.27 14.91 -2.72
CA ILE A 53 25.34 13.95 -2.48
C ILE A 53 25.12 12.58 -3.12
N ALA A 54 23.88 12.20 -3.41
CA ALA A 54 23.55 10.87 -3.87
C ALA A 54 22.49 10.89 -4.97
N ASP A 55 22.65 10.00 -5.94
CA ASP A 55 21.57 9.57 -6.80
C ASP A 55 20.71 8.57 -6.05
N ILE A 56 19.39 8.69 -6.18
CA ILE A 56 18.44 7.81 -5.52
C ILE A 56 17.61 7.11 -6.58
N ALA A 57 17.49 5.80 -6.46
CA ALA A 57 16.53 5.00 -7.20
C ALA A 57 15.58 4.30 -6.23
N VAL A 58 14.31 4.18 -6.58
CA VAL A 58 13.33 3.43 -5.79
C VAL A 58 13.09 2.11 -6.48
N GLU A 59 13.53 1.04 -5.85
CA GLU A 59 13.19 -0.32 -6.25
C GLU A 59 11.86 -0.70 -5.62
N TYR A 60 10.93 -1.22 -6.42
CA TYR A 60 9.64 -1.65 -5.91
C TYR A 60 9.08 -2.86 -6.64
N THR A 61 8.22 -3.61 -5.95
CA THR A 61 7.38 -4.65 -6.53
C THR A 61 5.95 -4.14 -6.49
N ASP A 62 5.28 -4.08 -7.64
CA ASP A 62 3.90 -3.62 -7.73
C ASP A 62 2.89 -4.67 -7.26
N ALA A 63 1.61 -4.32 -7.27
CA ALA A 63 0.53 -5.18 -6.81
C ALA A 63 0.40 -6.51 -7.60
N HIS A 64 0.99 -6.60 -8.79
CA HIS A 64 0.98 -7.78 -9.64
C HIS A 64 2.28 -8.60 -9.54
N GLY A 65 3.19 -8.22 -8.63
CA GLY A 65 4.46 -8.91 -8.45
C GLY A 65 5.55 -8.50 -9.44
N THR A 66 5.32 -7.46 -10.25
CA THR A 66 6.35 -6.98 -11.20
C THR A 66 7.35 -6.09 -10.49
N VAL A 67 8.64 -6.34 -10.71
CA VAL A 67 9.74 -5.57 -10.14
C VAL A 67 10.09 -4.40 -11.06
N HIS A 68 10.23 -3.23 -10.45
CA HIS A 68 10.56 -1.97 -11.09
C HIS A 68 11.71 -1.29 -10.38
N ASN A 69 12.38 -0.40 -11.11
CA ASN A 69 13.43 0.46 -10.59
C ASN A 69 13.32 1.83 -11.24
N GLU A 70 13.04 2.86 -10.44
CA GLU A 70 12.80 4.23 -10.91
C GLU A 70 13.74 5.23 -10.25
N SER A 71 14.42 6.05 -11.06
CA SER A 71 15.22 7.15 -10.53
C SER A 71 14.33 8.23 -9.91
N LEU A 72 14.69 8.67 -8.71
CA LEU A 72 14.07 9.79 -8.04
C LEU A 72 14.68 11.09 -8.58
N VAL A 73 14.01 11.67 -9.57
CA VAL A 73 14.47 12.88 -10.29
C VAL A 73 14.10 14.19 -9.60
N SER A 74 13.11 14.16 -8.73
CA SER A 74 12.65 15.27 -7.90
C SER A 74 12.65 14.82 -6.44
N GLY A 75 12.64 15.75 -5.47
CA GLY A 75 12.62 15.43 -4.02
C GLY A 75 11.50 14.51 -3.53
N THR A 76 10.58 14.09 -4.39
CA THR A 76 9.51 13.17 -4.05
C THR A 76 9.28 12.15 -5.16
N TRP A 77 9.26 10.87 -4.80
CA TRP A 77 8.79 9.78 -5.64
C TRP A 77 7.39 9.35 -5.20
N ASN A 78 6.54 8.96 -6.15
CA ASN A 78 5.18 8.51 -5.88
C ASN A 78 4.84 7.27 -6.71
N LEU A 79 4.16 6.31 -6.10
CA LEU A 79 3.61 5.13 -6.76
C LEU A 79 2.10 5.07 -6.52
N LYS A 80 1.37 4.75 -7.59
CA LYS A 80 -0.03 4.33 -7.51
C LYS A 80 -0.21 3.04 -8.29
N THR A 81 -0.59 1.97 -7.61
CA THR A 81 -0.87 0.66 -8.23
C THR A 81 -2.16 0.07 -7.68
N VAL A 82 -2.81 -0.78 -8.47
CA VAL A 82 -4.12 -1.37 -8.15
C VAL A 82 -3.97 -2.88 -8.11
N ALA A 83 -4.47 -3.50 -7.06
CA ALA A 83 -4.65 -4.93 -6.96
C ALA A 83 -6.11 -5.30 -7.21
N ASP A 84 -6.33 -6.35 -7.99
CA ASP A 84 -7.60 -7.04 -8.24
C ASP A 84 -7.54 -8.53 -7.90
N GLU A 85 -6.36 -9.04 -7.54
CA GLU A 85 -6.13 -10.39 -7.04
C GLU A 85 -5.53 -10.35 -5.63
N PHE A 86 -5.96 -11.24 -4.74
CA PHE A 86 -5.53 -11.25 -3.33
C PHE A 86 -5.06 -12.66 -2.87
N PRO A 87 -4.00 -12.74 -2.04
CA PRO A 87 -3.29 -11.64 -1.40
C PRO A 87 -2.40 -10.86 -2.36
N ALA A 88 -2.42 -9.53 -2.24
CA ALA A 88 -1.58 -8.62 -3.02
C ALA A 88 -0.49 -8.03 -2.15
N THR A 89 0.74 -8.00 -2.64
CA THR A 89 1.88 -7.45 -1.89
C THR A 89 2.59 -6.38 -2.70
N VAL A 90 2.76 -5.20 -2.11
CA VAL A 90 3.60 -4.13 -2.64
C VAL A 90 4.84 -3.97 -1.76
N ILE A 91 6.01 -3.94 -2.39
CA ILE A 91 7.31 -3.78 -1.71
C ILE A 91 7.98 -2.54 -2.27
N PHE A 92 8.64 -1.72 -1.45
CA PHE A 92 9.51 -0.66 -1.97
C PHE A 92 10.73 -0.38 -1.07
N ARG A 93 11.81 0.13 -1.67
CA ARG A 93 13.03 0.55 -1.00
C ARG A 93 13.76 1.64 -1.81
N PRO A 94 14.15 2.76 -1.18
CA PRO A 94 15.11 3.68 -1.78
C PRO A 94 16.54 3.11 -1.71
N VAL A 95 17.25 3.18 -2.82
CA VAL A 95 18.65 2.79 -2.99
C VAL A 95 19.45 4.02 -3.36
N PHE A 96 20.54 4.24 -2.63
CA PHE A 96 21.36 5.43 -2.71
C PHE A 96 22.71 5.10 -3.35
N THR A 97 23.13 5.91 -4.31
CA THR A 97 24.45 5.84 -4.95
C THR A 97 25.17 7.15 -4.72
N LEU A 98 26.34 7.11 -4.05
CA LEU A 98 27.14 8.29 -3.81
C LEU A 98 27.58 8.91 -5.15
N ARG A 99 27.37 10.21 -5.33
CA ARG A 99 27.86 10.94 -6.50
C ARG A 99 29.36 11.18 -6.41
N GLU A 100 30.04 11.09 -7.53
CA GLU A 100 31.46 11.41 -7.61
C GLU A 100 31.68 12.89 -7.28
N GLY A 101 32.66 13.17 -6.41
CA GLY A 101 33.00 14.55 -6.01
C GLY A 101 31.93 15.27 -5.20
N ALA A 102 30.89 14.58 -4.71
CA ALA A 102 29.81 15.21 -3.94
C ALA A 102 30.22 15.68 -2.53
N VAL A 103 31.32 15.15 -2.01
CA VAL A 103 31.75 15.35 -0.64
C VAL A 103 33.16 15.89 -0.64
N ASP A 104 33.28 17.19 -0.35
CA ASP A 104 34.56 17.89 -0.26
C ASP A 104 34.86 18.31 1.19
N GLY A 105 36.14 18.21 1.59
CA GLY A 105 36.65 18.73 2.86
C GLY A 105 36.41 17.82 4.08
N ASP A 106 36.54 18.41 5.27
CA ASP A 106 36.49 17.76 6.59
C ASP A 106 35.26 18.15 7.42
N GLY A 107 34.26 18.75 6.75
CA GLY A 107 33.05 19.27 7.38
C GLY A 107 32.07 18.21 7.88
N THR A 108 30.99 18.68 8.52
CA THR A 108 29.86 17.85 8.93
C THR A 108 28.62 18.25 8.14
N LEU A 109 27.98 17.27 7.52
CA LEU A 109 26.74 17.39 6.75
C LEU A 109 25.56 16.99 7.65
N ARG A 110 24.39 17.59 7.42
CA ARG A 110 23.14 17.10 7.98
C ARG A 110 22.43 16.27 6.92
N LEU A 111 22.48 14.95 7.08
CA LEU A 111 21.87 14.03 6.14
C LEU A 111 20.61 13.45 6.77
N ASP A 112 19.47 13.66 6.09
CA ASP A 112 18.20 13.08 6.46
C ASP A 112 17.83 12.00 5.45
N ARG A 113 17.57 10.80 5.96
CA ARG A 113 17.29 9.61 5.17
C ARG A 113 15.97 9.65 4.39
N GLY A 114 15.19 10.71 4.53
CA GLY A 114 13.91 10.84 3.88
C GLY A 114 12.77 10.17 4.64
N GLY A 115 11.58 10.67 4.38
CA GLY A 115 10.33 10.14 4.92
C GLY A 115 9.57 9.33 3.87
N TYR A 116 8.63 8.51 4.33
CA TYR A 116 7.69 7.88 3.41
C TYR A 116 6.28 7.86 4.00
N SER A 117 5.30 7.76 3.11
CA SER A 117 3.91 7.53 3.47
C SER A 117 3.30 6.45 2.59
N VAL A 118 2.31 5.77 3.14
CA VAL A 118 1.49 4.78 2.44
C VAL A 118 0.03 5.02 2.77
N LYS A 119 -0.81 4.92 1.74
CA LYS A 119 -2.26 4.86 1.85
C LYS A 119 -2.76 3.71 1.00
N ILE A 120 -3.55 2.82 1.58
CA ILE A 120 -4.20 1.72 0.86
C ILE A 120 -5.71 1.90 1.02
N THR A 121 -6.41 2.10 -0.09
CA THR A 121 -7.87 2.10 -0.12
C THR A 121 -8.34 0.76 -0.65
N MET A 122 -9.02 -0.02 0.17
CA MET A 122 -9.61 -1.31 -0.19
C MET A 122 -11.11 -1.14 -0.41
N THR A 123 -11.64 -1.77 -1.45
CA THR A 123 -13.06 -1.73 -1.78
C THR A 123 -13.62 -3.15 -1.81
N ASP A 124 -14.72 -3.37 -1.10
CA ASP A 124 -15.45 -4.65 -1.11
C ASP A 124 -16.44 -4.75 -2.28
N ALA A 125 -17.05 -5.92 -2.45
CA ALA A 125 -18.01 -6.16 -3.53
C ALA A 125 -19.28 -5.29 -3.43
N ALA A 126 -19.62 -4.82 -2.24
CA ALA A 126 -20.74 -3.90 -2.00
C ALA A 126 -20.37 -2.43 -2.27
N GLY A 127 -19.09 -2.15 -2.56
CA GLY A 127 -18.56 -0.81 -2.82
C GLY A 127 -18.18 -0.05 -1.55
N ASN A 128 -18.12 -0.69 -0.38
CA ASN A 128 -17.65 -0.03 0.83
C ASN A 128 -16.13 0.09 0.81
N GLU A 129 -15.62 1.22 1.30
CA GLU A 129 -14.19 1.48 1.39
C GLU A 129 -13.65 1.30 2.81
N LYS A 130 -12.49 0.65 2.90
CA LYS A 130 -11.63 0.63 4.09
C LYS A 130 -10.30 1.27 3.74
N VAL A 131 -9.75 2.08 4.65
CA VAL A 131 -8.47 2.76 4.43
C VAL A 131 -7.46 2.31 5.48
N TYR A 132 -6.27 1.94 5.01
CA TYR A 132 -5.06 1.86 5.82
C TYR A 132 -4.16 3.04 5.48
N ALA A 133 -3.55 3.64 6.50
CA ALA A 133 -2.55 4.68 6.35
C ALA A 133 -1.37 4.41 7.29
N GLY A 134 -0.17 4.64 6.80
CA GLY A 134 1.07 4.45 7.53
C GLY A 134 2.18 5.33 6.97
N GLY A 135 3.34 5.30 7.60
CA GLY A 135 4.48 6.07 7.17
C GLY A 135 5.54 6.19 8.26
N SER A 136 6.69 6.73 7.86
CA SER A 136 7.73 7.16 8.79
C SER A 136 8.16 8.57 8.40
N PRO A 137 8.35 9.47 9.38
CA PRO A 137 9.04 10.72 9.12
C PRO A 137 10.50 10.46 8.73
N GLY A 138 11.09 11.45 8.08
CA GLY A 138 12.53 11.56 7.92
C GLY A 138 13.24 11.69 9.27
N GLU A 139 14.50 11.29 9.30
CA GLU A 139 15.36 11.45 10.47
C GLU A 139 16.71 12.02 10.03
N SER A 140 17.02 13.21 10.55
CA SER A 140 18.26 13.91 10.27
C SER A 140 19.37 13.51 11.24
N LEU A 141 20.56 13.26 10.69
CA LEU A 141 21.77 12.94 11.43
C LEU A 141 22.92 13.85 10.98
N ALA A 142 23.77 14.23 11.94
CA ALA A 142 25.04 14.87 11.65
C ALA A 142 26.05 13.81 11.22
N VAL A 143 26.59 13.92 10.01
CA VAL A 143 27.52 12.96 9.39
C VAL A 143 28.77 13.70 8.94
N LYS A 144 29.95 13.25 9.40
CA LYS A 144 31.22 13.79 8.90
C LYS A 144 31.43 13.42 7.44
N ALA A 145 32.11 14.29 6.68
CA ALA A 145 32.43 14.08 5.28
C ALA A 145 33.07 12.69 5.01
N ASP A 146 34.05 12.28 5.83
CA ASP A 146 34.71 10.98 5.73
C ASP A 146 33.82 9.76 6.06
N LYS A 147 32.59 9.99 6.55
CA LYS A 147 31.60 8.96 6.91
C LYS A 147 30.40 8.93 5.98
N VAL A 148 30.33 9.77 4.97
CA VAL A 148 29.18 9.81 4.04
C VAL A 148 29.01 8.49 3.29
N SER A 149 30.09 7.89 2.78
CA SER A 149 30.02 6.57 2.12
C SER A 149 29.43 5.50 3.05
N ALA A 150 29.91 5.44 4.31
CA ALA A 150 29.39 4.49 5.29
C ALA A 150 27.92 4.77 5.68
N TRP A 151 27.49 6.03 5.61
CA TRP A 151 26.08 6.40 5.81
C TRP A 151 25.21 5.94 4.64
N ILE A 152 25.69 6.05 3.39
CA ILE A 152 25.03 5.54 2.18
C ILE A 152 24.89 4.01 2.24
N ASP A 153 25.98 3.30 2.55
CA ASP A 153 25.97 1.83 2.69
C ASP A 153 24.93 1.41 3.74
N ARG A 154 24.87 2.11 4.87
CA ARG A 154 23.87 1.85 5.91
C ARG A 154 22.44 2.05 5.39
N GLN A 155 22.16 3.06 4.57
CA GLN A 155 20.82 3.23 4.01
C GLN A 155 20.44 2.05 3.10
N ASN A 156 21.38 1.57 2.29
CA ASN A 156 21.16 0.46 1.36
C ASN A 156 20.98 -0.90 2.05
N THR A 157 21.54 -1.09 3.25
CA THR A 157 21.32 -2.30 4.07
C THR A 157 19.97 -2.34 4.78
N ARG A 158 19.17 -1.27 4.70
CA ARG A 158 17.87 -1.23 5.37
C ARG A 158 16.87 -2.18 4.69
N PRO A 159 16.01 -2.81 5.49
CA PRO A 159 14.97 -3.66 4.94
C PRO A 159 14.00 -2.84 4.09
N ALA A 160 13.52 -3.45 3.00
CA ALA A 160 12.45 -2.89 2.19
C ALA A 160 11.14 -2.86 2.99
N HIS A 161 10.27 -1.92 2.68
CA HIS A 161 8.93 -1.87 3.25
C HIS A 161 8.01 -2.77 2.44
N SER A 162 7.23 -3.62 3.10
CA SER A 162 6.30 -4.55 2.47
C SER A 162 4.90 -4.39 3.05
N TYR A 163 3.90 -4.31 2.18
CA TYR A 163 2.49 -4.21 2.53
C TYR A 163 1.69 -5.27 1.79
N THR A 164 1.18 -6.24 2.55
CA THR A 164 0.31 -7.28 2.02
C THR A 164 -1.13 -7.00 2.42
N VAL A 165 -2.04 -7.05 1.46
CA VAL A 165 -3.48 -7.02 1.69
C VAL A 165 -4.03 -8.41 1.43
N ASP A 166 -4.70 -9.01 2.42
CA ASP A 166 -5.39 -10.30 2.26
C ASP A 166 -6.80 -10.14 1.68
N ALA A 167 -7.43 -11.25 1.27
CA ALA A 167 -8.78 -11.24 0.69
C ALA A 167 -9.88 -10.74 1.67
N SER A 168 -9.58 -10.63 2.97
CA SER A 168 -10.48 -10.07 4.00
C SER A 168 -10.24 -8.57 4.24
N GLY A 169 -9.31 -7.94 3.52
CA GLY A 169 -8.96 -6.53 3.70
C GLY A 169 -8.14 -6.26 4.96
N ASN A 170 -7.42 -7.24 5.48
CA ASN A 170 -6.41 -7.01 6.50
C ASN A 170 -5.09 -6.60 5.83
N VAL A 171 -4.43 -5.62 6.42
CA VAL A 171 -3.13 -5.15 5.96
C VAL A 171 -2.06 -5.66 6.92
N ASN A 172 -1.11 -6.43 6.40
CA ASN A 172 0.12 -6.77 7.08
C ASN A 172 1.24 -5.86 6.56
N ALA A 173 1.71 -4.97 7.44
CA ALA A 173 2.85 -4.11 7.17
C ALA A 173 4.09 -4.69 7.84
N SER A 174 5.16 -4.89 7.07
CA SER A 174 6.42 -5.42 7.57
C SER A 174 7.61 -4.73 6.91
N THR A 175 8.79 -4.93 7.48
CA THR A 175 10.05 -4.58 6.86
C THR A 175 10.78 -5.87 6.48
N SER A 176 10.86 -6.16 5.18
CA SER A 176 11.57 -7.32 4.64
C SER A 176 13.05 -6.99 4.47
N SER A 177 13.92 -7.59 5.27
CA SER A 177 15.34 -7.63 4.95
C SER A 177 15.48 -8.42 3.65
N SER A 178 16.14 -7.87 2.63
CA SER A 178 16.66 -8.73 1.57
C SER A 178 17.76 -9.58 2.20
N GLU A 179 17.39 -10.73 2.75
CA GLU A 179 18.36 -11.79 3.04
C GLU A 179 18.97 -12.16 1.70
N GLY A 180 20.22 -11.71 1.50
CA GLY A 180 21.09 -12.29 0.48
C GLY A 180 21.23 -13.77 0.81
N GLY A 181 20.71 -14.63 -0.07
CA GLY A 181 21.05 -16.03 -0.04
C GLY A 181 22.55 -16.17 -0.27
N GLU A 182 23.28 -16.55 0.78
CA GLU A 182 24.57 -17.22 0.68
C GLU A 182 24.40 -18.64 0.09
#